data_AF-C5KM00-F1
#
_entry.id   AF-C5KM00-F1
#
_cell.length_a   1.000
_cell.length_b   1.000
_cell.length_c   1.000
_cell.angle_alpha   90.00
_cell.angle_beta   90.00
_cell.angle_gamma   90.00
#
_symmetry.space_group_name_H-M   'P 1'
#
loop_
_entity.id
_entity.type
_entity.pdbx_description
1 polymer ?
#
loop_
_entity_poly.entity_id
_entity_poly.type
_entity_poly.pdbx_seq_one_letter_code
_entity_poly.pdbx_strand_id
1 'polypeptide(L)'
;MAPQHYETQSGNKAFARVTGAGVAGMAELCIFYPVDTLAKRLMNSSVALNMTNWQTVVFQQESGTAAIGGVRGFVGKWAALFPGFGYGALYKISQRVYKFGGQPVVKEGLDKYVFPSDRSPTQQFWCNGLSGSLIGAGEVVLLPLDVLKIKYQTNPEYRKLNFAQVCQREGLSSLYAGAGVTAARNIAGSFMLFGVNYAVKHSLTDARSGKPGFVHFALSSTAGSVASILVACPLDVVKTRLQSGNYAGCSAFRIIADITAKEGLGAFFKGSIPKVLSVGPKLTFSFTLAQYLIDYIQRLA
;
A
#
# COMPACT_ATOMS: atom_id res chain seq x y z
N MET A 1 0.76 -46.44 11.48
CA MET A 1 0.12 -46.10 10.20
C MET A 1 -0.71 -44.79 10.26
N ALA A 2 -0.28 -43.79 11.06
CA ALA A 2 -0.98 -42.51 11.24
C ALA A 2 -0.31 -41.22 10.67
N PRO A 3 0.90 -41.22 10.04
CA PRO A 3 1.51 -39.96 9.60
C PRO A 3 0.90 -39.39 8.30
N GLN A 4 0.49 -40.25 7.35
CA GLN A 4 -0.01 -39.81 6.04
C GLN A 4 -1.30 -38.99 6.14
N HIS A 5 -2.27 -39.40 6.97
CA HIS A 5 -3.52 -38.65 7.14
C HIS A 5 -3.31 -37.26 7.77
N TYR A 6 -2.32 -37.11 8.65
CA TYR A 6 -2.04 -35.83 9.32
C TYR A 6 -1.32 -34.86 8.38
N GLU A 7 -0.39 -35.36 7.55
CA GLU A 7 0.29 -34.56 6.52
C GLU A 7 -0.67 -34.07 5.44
N THR A 8 -1.58 -34.92 4.94
CA THR A 8 -2.57 -34.51 3.94
C THR A 8 -3.54 -33.45 4.48
N GLN A 9 -4.00 -33.60 5.72
CA GLN A 9 -4.92 -32.64 6.35
C GLN A 9 -4.25 -31.29 6.68
N SER A 10 -2.95 -31.31 7.00
CA SER A 10 -2.12 -30.10 7.17
C SER A 10 -1.89 -29.39 5.83
N GLY A 11 -1.59 -30.16 4.77
CA GLY A 11 -1.43 -29.67 3.40
C GLY A 11 -2.68 -28.97 2.86
N ASN A 12 -3.86 -29.59 3.03
CA ASN A 12 -5.13 -29.01 2.57
C ASN A 12 -5.46 -27.69 3.29
N LYS A 13 -5.19 -27.61 4.60
CA LYS A 13 -5.39 -26.37 5.38
C LYS A 13 -4.44 -25.25 4.95
N ALA A 14 -3.17 -25.57 4.69
CA ALA A 14 -2.18 -24.61 4.21
C ALA A 14 -2.57 -24.09 2.80
N PHE A 15 -2.94 -25.00 1.90
CA PHE A 15 -3.39 -24.67 0.55
C PHE A 15 -4.62 -23.75 0.56
N ALA A 16 -5.64 -24.08 1.37
CA ALA A 16 -6.84 -23.26 1.49
C ALA A 16 -6.54 -21.85 2.01
N ARG A 17 -5.65 -21.72 3.00
CA ARG A 17 -5.22 -20.42 3.55
C ARG A 17 -4.52 -19.56 2.51
N VAL A 18 -3.57 -20.13 1.78
CA VAL A 18 -2.81 -19.41 0.74
C VAL A 18 -3.74 -19.00 -0.40
N THR A 19 -4.56 -19.93 -0.90
CA THR A 19 -5.44 -19.68 -2.04
C THR A 19 -6.54 -18.69 -1.69
N GLY A 20 -7.23 -18.88 -0.56
CA GLY A 20 -8.29 -17.96 -0.13
C GLY A 20 -7.77 -16.54 0.14
N ALA A 21 -6.63 -16.40 0.83
CA ALA A 21 -6.02 -15.09 1.07
C ALA A 21 -5.45 -14.43 -0.21
N GLY A 22 -4.97 -15.25 -1.15
CA GLY A 22 -4.49 -14.81 -2.47
C GLY A 22 -5.63 -14.23 -3.31
N VAL A 23 -6.72 -14.99 -3.48
CA VAL A 23 -7.90 -14.57 -4.25
C VAL A 23 -8.55 -13.34 -3.61
N ALA A 24 -8.71 -13.32 -2.28
CA ALA A 24 -9.21 -12.14 -1.58
C ALA A 24 -8.33 -10.90 -1.79
N GLY A 25 -7.01 -11.07 -1.77
CA GLY A 25 -6.06 -9.99 -2.01
C GLY A 25 -6.10 -9.42 -3.43
N MET A 26 -6.38 -10.27 -4.42
CA MET A 26 -6.58 -9.87 -5.82
C MET A 26 -7.93 -9.17 -6.02
N ALA A 27 -9.01 -9.71 -5.45
CA ALA A 27 -10.32 -9.07 -5.49
C ALA A 27 -10.28 -7.68 -4.82
N GLU A 28 -9.62 -7.56 -3.67
CA GLU A 28 -9.39 -6.28 -3.00
C GLU A 28 -8.63 -5.30 -3.90
N LEU A 29 -7.61 -5.80 -4.64
CA LEU A 29 -6.89 -4.97 -5.60
C LEU A 29 -7.81 -4.49 -6.73
N CYS A 30 -8.61 -5.38 -7.34
CA CYS A 30 -9.53 -5.01 -8.42
C CYS A 30 -10.53 -3.93 -8.00
N ILE A 31 -11.03 -3.97 -6.76
CA ILE A 31 -12.04 -3.01 -6.27
C ILE A 31 -11.40 -1.68 -5.85
N PHE A 32 -10.25 -1.74 -5.15
CA PHE A 32 -9.67 -0.55 -4.51
C PHE A 32 -8.47 0.06 -5.27
N TYR A 33 -8.02 -0.54 -6.38
CA TYR A 33 -6.97 0.06 -7.22
C TYR A 33 -7.30 1.49 -7.70
N PRO A 34 -8.55 1.82 -8.07
CA PRO A 34 -8.91 3.18 -8.44
C PRO A 34 -8.60 4.25 -7.39
N VAL A 35 -8.68 3.88 -6.10
CA VAL A 35 -8.35 4.78 -4.99
C VAL A 35 -6.85 5.11 -4.98
N ASP A 36 -6.00 4.12 -5.28
CA ASP A 36 -4.55 4.33 -5.37
C ASP A 36 -4.22 5.26 -6.55
N THR A 37 -4.79 4.98 -7.73
CA THR A 37 -4.60 5.83 -8.93
C THR A 37 -5.06 7.26 -8.67
N LEU A 38 -6.24 7.44 -8.06
CA LEU A 38 -6.75 8.74 -7.65
C LEU A 38 -5.74 9.45 -6.72
N ALA A 39 -5.31 8.79 -5.64
CA ALA A 39 -4.38 9.38 -4.70
C ALA A 39 -3.06 9.80 -5.38
N LYS A 40 -2.51 8.97 -6.26
CA LYS A 40 -1.26 9.27 -6.99
C LYS A 40 -1.40 10.44 -7.95
N ARG A 41 -2.52 10.55 -8.67
CA ARG A 41 -2.81 11.72 -9.53
C ARG A 41 -2.93 13.00 -8.72
N LEU A 42 -3.59 12.94 -7.56
CA LEU A 42 -3.68 14.09 -6.64
C LEU A 42 -2.30 14.50 -6.11
N MET A 43 -1.46 13.54 -5.70
CA MET A 43 -0.09 13.79 -5.20
C MET A 43 0.82 14.42 -6.28
N ASN A 44 0.65 14.01 -7.54
CA ASN A 44 1.44 14.52 -8.66
C ASN A 44 0.94 15.88 -9.19
N SER A 45 -0.30 16.28 -8.92
CA SER A 45 -0.85 17.55 -9.38
C SER A 45 -0.24 18.74 -8.64
N SER A 46 0.32 19.70 -9.39
CA SER A 46 0.75 21.00 -8.85
C SER A 46 -0.42 21.96 -8.64
N VAL A 47 -1.54 21.76 -9.34
CA VAL A 47 -2.73 22.62 -9.25
C VAL A 47 -3.61 22.19 -8.07
N ALA A 48 -4.18 23.17 -7.36
CA ALA A 48 -5.19 22.94 -6.33
C ALA A 48 -6.49 22.43 -6.95
N LEU A 49 -7.11 21.42 -6.34
CA LEU A 49 -8.38 20.89 -6.81
C LEU A 49 -9.50 21.90 -6.60
N ASN A 50 -10.34 22.07 -7.61
CA ASN A 50 -11.58 22.83 -7.55
C ASN A 50 -12.66 22.11 -8.36
N MET A 51 -13.88 22.64 -8.35
CA MET A 51 -15.03 22.02 -9.02
C MET A 51 -14.90 21.99 -10.56
N THR A 52 -14.00 22.78 -11.15
CA THR A 52 -13.83 22.85 -12.60
C THR A 52 -12.70 21.95 -13.10
N ASN A 53 -11.66 21.70 -12.32
CA ASN A 53 -10.47 20.95 -12.76
C ASN A 53 -10.39 19.52 -12.23
N TRP A 54 -11.22 19.12 -11.26
CA TRP A 54 -11.08 17.81 -10.60
C TRP A 54 -11.19 16.64 -11.58
N GLN A 55 -12.09 16.71 -12.57
CA GLN A 55 -12.25 15.64 -13.56
C GLN A 55 -11.00 15.52 -14.42
N THR A 56 -10.39 16.64 -14.80
CA THR A 56 -9.15 16.67 -15.58
C THR A 56 -7.99 16.09 -14.78
N VAL A 57 -7.87 16.42 -13.49
CA VAL A 57 -6.81 15.85 -12.63
C VAL A 57 -7.04 14.35 -12.41
N VAL A 58 -8.27 13.94 -12.12
CA VAL A 58 -8.61 12.56 -11.73
C VAL A 58 -8.63 11.63 -12.92
N PHE A 59 -9.18 12.02 -14.07
CA PHE A 59 -9.33 11.15 -15.25
C PHE A 59 -8.33 11.46 -16.35
N GLN A 60 -7.52 12.51 -16.22
CA GLN A 60 -6.49 12.92 -17.18
C GLN A 60 -7.03 13.07 -18.61
N GLN A 61 -8.27 13.58 -18.73
CA GLN A 61 -8.99 13.78 -19.99
C GLN A 61 -8.71 12.67 -21.01
N GLU A 62 -9.07 11.43 -20.69
CA GLU A 62 -9.14 10.40 -21.73
C GLU A 62 -10.10 10.89 -22.81
N SER A 63 -9.55 11.16 -23.99
CA SER A 63 -10.07 12.07 -25.01
C SER A 63 -11.33 11.58 -25.75
N GLY A 64 -12.20 10.83 -25.08
CA GLY A 64 -13.46 10.33 -25.63
C GLY A 64 -14.48 9.84 -24.59
N THR A 65 -14.14 9.71 -23.30
CA THR A 65 -15.07 9.19 -22.27
C THR A 65 -15.84 10.28 -21.52
N ALA A 66 -15.38 11.53 -21.54
CA ALA A 66 -16.06 12.66 -20.90
C ALA A 66 -17.36 13.07 -21.60
N ALA A 67 -17.48 12.80 -22.92
CA ALA A 67 -18.63 13.17 -23.74
C ALA A 67 -19.74 12.10 -23.79
N ILE A 68 -19.46 10.89 -23.30
CA ILE A 68 -20.42 9.78 -23.36
C ILE A 68 -21.20 9.77 -22.04
N GLY A 69 -22.49 10.10 -22.09
CA GLY A 69 -23.39 9.97 -20.94
C GLY A 69 -23.71 8.51 -20.61
N GLY A 70 -24.33 8.29 -19.44
CA GLY A 70 -24.85 6.97 -19.03
C GLY A 70 -23.78 5.93 -18.65
N VAL A 71 -24.18 4.66 -18.71
CA VAL A 71 -23.36 3.51 -18.25
C VAL A 71 -22.01 3.42 -18.97
N ARG A 72 -21.98 3.71 -20.27
CA ARG A 72 -20.74 3.67 -21.07
C ARG A 72 -19.73 4.74 -20.65
N GLY A 73 -20.20 5.93 -20.28
CA GLY A 73 -19.36 6.98 -19.70
C GLY A 73 -18.81 6.61 -18.33
N PHE A 74 -19.66 6.03 -17.47
CA PHE A 74 -19.25 5.53 -16.16
C PHE A 74 -18.17 4.44 -16.27
N VAL A 75 -18.39 3.43 -17.11
CA VAL A 75 -17.44 2.34 -17.36
C VAL A 75 -16.11 2.87 -17.89
N GLY A 76 -16.16 3.83 -18.83
CA GLY A 76 -14.96 4.48 -19.35
C GLY A 76 -14.16 5.23 -18.29
N LYS A 77 -14.84 6.04 -17.45
CA LYS A 77 -14.21 6.74 -16.31
C LYS A 77 -13.63 5.76 -15.29
N TRP A 78 -14.32 4.65 -15.04
CA TRP A 78 -13.83 3.60 -14.16
C TRP A 78 -12.56 2.94 -14.71
N ALA A 79 -12.56 2.54 -15.98
CA ALA A 79 -11.42 1.94 -16.66
C ALA A 79 -10.19 2.87 -16.69
N ALA A 80 -10.40 4.19 -16.82
CA ALA A 80 -9.34 5.21 -16.78
C ALA A 80 -8.55 5.26 -15.45
N LEU A 81 -9.04 4.58 -14.40
CA LEU A 81 -8.40 4.48 -13.09
C LEU A 81 -7.58 3.19 -12.91
N PHE A 82 -7.49 2.32 -13.94
CA PHE A 82 -6.68 1.09 -13.92
C PHE A 82 -5.32 1.12 -14.67
N PRO A 83 -4.75 2.26 -15.13
CA PRO A 83 -3.45 2.18 -15.76
C PRO A 83 -2.38 1.72 -14.78
N GLY A 84 -1.46 0.88 -15.26
CA GLY A 84 -0.40 0.29 -14.44
C GLY A 84 -0.86 -0.87 -13.55
N PHE A 85 -2.11 -1.34 -13.66
CA PHE A 85 -2.64 -2.41 -12.80
C PHE A 85 -1.75 -3.65 -12.75
N GLY A 86 -1.19 -4.08 -13.89
CA GLY A 86 -0.27 -5.22 -13.94
C GLY A 86 0.97 -5.03 -13.05
N TYR A 87 1.64 -3.87 -13.15
CA TYR A 87 2.76 -3.53 -12.27
C TYR A 87 2.32 -3.38 -10.81
N GLY A 88 1.13 -2.82 -10.57
CA GLY A 88 0.55 -2.73 -9.23
C GLY A 88 0.27 -4.08 -8.58
N ALA A 89 -0.26 -5.03 -9.36
CA ALA A 89 -0.49 -6.41 -8.92
C ALA A 89 0.83 -7.13 -8.62
N LEU A 90 1.79 -7.07 -9.56
CA LEU A 90 3.13 -7.63 -9.37
C LEU A 90 3.81 -7.04 -8.13
N TYR A 91 3.74 -5.72 -7.95
CA TYR A 91 4.28 -5.03 -6.80
C TYR A 91 3.64 -5.52 -5.49
N LYS A 92 2.30 -5.58 -5.41
CA LYS A 92 1.58 -6.01 -4.21
C LYS A 92 1.88 -7.47 -3.85
N ILE A 93 1.94 -8.35 -4.85
CA ILE A 93 2.29 -9.76 -4.66
C ILE A 93 3.73 -9.87 -4.14
N SER A 94 4.68 -9.19 -4.80
CA SER A 94 6.09 -9.18 -4.41
C SER A 94 6.28 -8.63 -2.99
N GLN A 95 5.56 -7.56 -2.63
CA GLN A 95 5.56 -7.01 -1.28
C GLN A 95 5.06 -8.01 -0.25
N ARG A 96 4.00 -8.76 -0.55
CA ARG A 96 3.48 -9.79 0.37
C ARG A 96 4.51 -10.90 0.56
N VAL A 97 5.08 -11.43 -0.52
CA VAL A 97 6.13 -12.47 -0.44
C VAL A 97 7.33 -11.96 0.36
N TYR A 98 7.82 -10.76 0.05
CA TYR A 98 8.95 -10.14 0.74
C TYR A 98 8.68 -9.93 2.23
N LYS A 99 7.51 -9.39 2.61
CA LYS A 99 7.17 -9.14 4.01
C LYS A 99 6.95 -10.42 4.79
N PHE A 100 6.15 -11.35 4.28
CA PHE A 100 5.85 -12.59 5.01
C PHE A 100 7.06 -13.50 5.10
N GLY A 101 7.94 -13.51 4.09
CA GLY A 101 9.20 -14.24 4.15
C GLY A 101 10.24 -13.58 5.06
N GLY A 102 10.39 -12.26 4.99
CA GLY A 102 11.47 -11.54 5.68
C GLY A 102 11.17 -11.12 7.12
N GLN A 103 9.91 -10.76 7.43
CA GLN A 103 9.56 -10.20 8.74
C GLN A 103 9.81 -11.15 9.91
N PRO A 104 9.54 -12.48 9.82
CA PRO A 104 9.90 -13.41 10.88
C PRO A 104 11.40 -13.43 11.17
N VAL A 105 12.23 -13.42 10.13
CA VAL A 105 13.71 -13.45 10.25
C VAL A 105 14.22 -12.19 10.95
N VAL A 106 13.73 -11.01 10.53
CA VAL A 106 14.11 -9.74 11.18
C VAL A 106 13.65 -9.68 12.62
N LYS A 107 12.43 -10.17 12.90
CA LYS A 107 11.89 -10.20 14.26
C LYS A 107 12.69 -11.12 15.17
N GLU A 108 13.04 -12.32 14.70
CA GLU A 108 13.88 -13.27 15.45
C GLU A 108 15.27 -12.67 15.74
N GLY A 109 15.88 -12.00 14.76
CA GLY A 109 17.14 -11.28 14.96
C GLY A 109 17.02 -10.18 16.02
N LEU A 110 15.98 -9.35 15.96
CA LEU A 110 15.74 -8.32 16.97
C LEU A 110 15.50 -8.90 18.36
N ASP A 111 14.71 -9.97 18.45
CA ASP A 111 14.44 -10.65 19.71
C ASP A 111 15.71 -11.26 20.31
N LYS A 112 16.61 -11.81 19.48
CA LYS A 112 17.86 -12.43 19.92
C LYS A 112 18.94 -11.43 20.33
N TYR A 113 19.09 -10.34 19.59
CA TYR A 113 20.26 -9.44 19.72
C TYR A 113 19.94 -8.08 20.34
N VAL A 114 18.71 -7.59 20.24
CA VAL A 114 18.31 -6.24 20.68
C VAL A 114 17.39 -6.29 21.90
N PHE A 115 16.52 -7.29 21.98
CA PHE A 115 15.49 -7.41 23.01
C PHE A 115 15.52 -8.76 23.77
N PRO A 116 16.66 -9.18 24.34
CA PRO A 116 16.86 -10.55 24.85
C PRO A 116 16.13 -10.90 26.17
N SER A 117 15.61 -9.94 26.92
CA SER A 117 15.02 -10.16 28.27
C SER A 117 13.53 -9.81 28.38
N ASP A 118 12.91 -10.16 29.51
CA ASP A 118 11.45 -10.20 29.76
C ASP A 118 10.62 -9.03 29.19
N ARG A 119 9.55 -9.37 28.46
CA ARG A 119 8.84 -8.43 27.56
C ARG A 119 7.85 -7.54 28.29
N SER A 120 8.34 -6.42 28.82
CA SER A 120 7.46 -5.28 29.13
C SER A 120 6.60 -4.90 27.91
N PRO A 121 5.37 -4.40 28.10
CA PRO A 121 4.53 -3.90 27.01
C PRO A 121 5.25 -2.92 26.07
N THR A 122 6.11 -2.07 26.65
CA THR A 122 6.94 -1.10 25.92
C THR A 122 7.94 -1.78 24.98
N GLN A 123 8.59 -2.85 25.42
CA GLN A 123 9.55 -3.60 24.60
C GLN A 123 8.86 -4.30 23.42
N GLN A 124 7.63 -4.80 23.62
CA GLN A 124 6.85 -5.40 22.53
C GLN A 124 6.46 -4.37 21.47
N PHE A 125 6.08 -3.17 21.90
CA PHE A 125 5.80 -2.04 21.01
C PHE A 125 7.03 -1.71 20.14
N TRP A 126 8.19 -1.54 20.76
CA TRP A 126 9.43 -1.20 20.05
C TRP A 126 9.89 -2.33 19.11
N CYS A 127 9.85 -3.58 19.55
CA CYS A 127 10.23 -4.72 18.72
C CYS A 127 9.34 -4.84 17.46
N ASN A 128 8.01 -4.76 17.63
CA ASN A 128 7.09 -4.83 16.49
C ASN A 128 7.24 -3.62 15.55
N GLY A 129 7.42 -2.41 16.10
CA GLY A 129 7.67 -1.19 15.34
C GLY A 129 8.96 -1.27 14.52
N LEU A 130 10.09 -1.61 15.16
CA LEU A 130 11.40 -1.71 14.52
C LEU A 130 11.47 -2.82 13.49
N SER A 131 10.90 -4.01 13.78
CA SER A 131 10.81 -5.10 12.81
C SER A 131 10.09 -4.65 11.53
N GLY A 132 8.95 -3.98 11.70
CA GLY A 132 8.18 -3.39 10.59
C GLY A 132 8.94 -2.31 9.84
N SER A 133 9.69 -1.45 10.53
CA SER A 133 10.50 -0.40 9.93
C SER A 133 11.68 -0.94 9.13
N LEU A 134 12.41 -1.94 9.65
CA LEU A 134 13.55 -2.56 8.96
C LEU A 134 13.11 -3.29 7.68
N ILE A 135 12.06 -4.10 7.78
CA ILE A 135 11.47 -4.73 6.59
C ILE A 135 10.93 -3.68 5.63
N GLY A 136 10.24 -2.67 6.14
CA GLY A 136 9.73 -1.57 5.32
C GLY A 136 10.84 -0.83 4.55
N ALA A 137 12.00 -0.60 5.18
CA ALA A 137 13.15 0.01 4.53
C ALA A 137 13.66 -0.85 3.35
N GLY A 138 13.73 -2.16 3.54
CA GLY A 138 14.20 -3.08 2.50
C GLY A 138 13.23 -3.27 1.32
N GLU A 139 11.97 -2.84 1.42
CA GLU A 139 11.03 -2.81 0.27
C GLU A 139 11.54 -1.96 -0.90
N VAL A 140 12.57 -1.12 -0.69
CA VAL A 140 13.32 -0.44 -1.75
C VAL A 140 13.75 -1.41 -2.87
N VAL A 141 13.98 -2.70 -2.58
CA VAL A 141 14.27 -3.70 -3.62
C VAL A 141 13.15 -3.82 -4.68
N LEU A 142 11.91 -3.50 -4.31
CA LEU A 142 10.72 -3.57 -5.17
C LEU A 142 10.40 -2.25 -5.90
N LEU A 143 11.26 -1.23 -5.75
CA LEU A 143 11.10 0.07 -6.40
C LEU A 143 10.84 0.02 -7.90
N PRO A 144 11.50 -0.83 -8.70
CA PRO A 144 11.25 -0.87 -10.14
C PRO A 144 9.77 -1.06 -10.49
N LEU A 145 9.06 -1.93 -9.76
CA LEU A 145 7.63 -2.15 -9.97
C LEU A 145 6.78 -0.97 -9.50
N ASP A 146 7.14 -0.34 -8.37
CA ASP A 146 6.41 0.82 -7.85
C ASP A 146 6.57 2.05 -8.74
N VAL A 147 7.78 2.29 -9.25
CA VAL A 147 8.07 3.38 -10.19
C VAL A 147 7.29 3.20 -11.48
N LEU A 148 7.30 2.00 -12.06
CA LEU A 148 6.50 1.70 -13.26
C LEU A 148 5.00 1.90 -13.01
N LYS A 149 4.49 1.39 -11.89
CA LYS A 149 3.09 1.60 -11.50
C LYS A 149 2.75 3.09 -11.42
N ILE A 150 3.55 3.88 -10.70
CA ILE A 150 3.31 5.32 -10.54
C ILE A 150 3.36 6.06 -11.87
N LYS A 151 4.37 5.80 -12.71
CA LYS A 151 4.47 6.41 -14.05
C LYS A 151 3.20 6.19 -14.87
N TYR A 152 2.67 4.97 -14.89
CA TYR A 152 1.45 4.65 -15.63
C TYR A 152 0.20 5.30 -15.03
N GLN A 153 0.12 5.38 -13.69
CA GLN A 153 -0.97 6.03 -12.98
C GLN A 153 -1.01 7.55 -13.22
N THR A 154 0.16 8.19 -13.26
CA THR A 154 0.26 9.65 -13.29
C THR A 154 0.47 10.24 -14.68
N ASN A 155 0.85 9.46 -15.69
CA ASN A 155 1.26 10.01 -16.98
C ASN A 155 0.70 9.18 -18.16
N PRO A 156 -0.16 9.75 -19.01
CA PRO A 156 -0.74 9.06 -20.16
C PRO A 156 0.26 8.49 -21.16
N GLU A 157 1.40 9.15 -21.36
CA GLU A 157 2.44 8.77 -22.32
C GLU A 157 3.16 7.48 -21.96
N TYR A 158 3.22 7.10 -20.68
CA TYR A 158 3.85 5.84 -20.25
C TYR A 158 2.96 4.63 -20.48
N ARG A 159 1.64 4.81 -20.61
CA ARG A 159 0.66 3.72 -20.71
C ARG A 159 0.82 2.87 -21.96
N LYS A 160 1.45 3.42 -23.01
CA LYS A 160 1.71 2.75 -24.29
C LYS A 160 3.09 2.11 -24.37
N LEU A 161 3.96 2.39 -23.39
CA LEU A 161 5.31 1.86 -23.38
C LEU A 161 5.30 0.45 -22.77
N ASN A 162 6.29 -0.36 -23.11
CA ASN A 162 6.64 -1.56 -22.36
C ASN A 162 7.88 -1.29 -21.48
N PHE A 163 8.24 -2.26 -20.64
CA PHE A 163 9.38 -2.14 -19.72
C PHE A 163 10.69 -1.76 -20.43
N ALA A 164 11.01 -2.43 -21.56
CA ALA A 164 12.24 -2.17 -22.30
C ALA A 164 12.28 -0.75 -22.86
N GLN A 165 11.15 -0.25 -23.38
CA GLN A 165 11.04 1.12 -23.88
C GLN A 165 11.19 2.16 -22.77
N VAL A 166 10.66 1.90 -21.57
CA VAL A 166 10.90 2.78 -20.40
C VAL A 166 12.39 2.80 -20.05
N CYS A 167 13.04 1.64 -20.02
CA CYS A 167 14.47 1.53 -19.71
C CYS A 167 15.34 2.21 -20.77
N GLN A 168 15.00 2.10 -22.05
CA GLN A 168 15.70 2.78 -23.14
C GLN A 168 15.51 4.31 -23.07
N ARG A 169 14.33 4.78 -22.63
CA ARG A 169 14.01 6.20 -22.56
C ARG A 169 14.68 6.92 -21.39
N GLU A 170 14.80 6.26 -20.23
CA GLU A 170 15.24 6.92 -18.98
C GLU A 170 16.47 6.29 -18.32
N GLY A 171 16.88 5.11 -18.76
CA GLY A 171 17.89 4.30 -18.09
C GLY A 171 17.34 3.50 -16.91
N LEU A 172 18.07 2.44 -16.53
CA LEU A 172 17.69 1.55 -15.42
C LEU A 172 17.75 2.22 -14.05
N SER A 173 18.60 3.24 -13.88
CA SER A 173 18.73 3.98 -12.62
C SER A 173 17.47 4.77 -12.27
N SER A 174 16.66 5.16 -13.25
CA SER A 174 15.40 5.89 -13.00
C SER A 174 14.38 5.04 -12.24
N LEU A 175 14.48 3.71 -12.33
CA LEU A 175 13.63 2.75 -11.62
C LEU A 175 13.84 2.75 -10.09
N TYR A 176 14.92 3.35 -9.61
CA TYR A 176 15.21 3.55 -8.19
C TYR A 176 15.06 5.01 -7.74
N ALA A 177 14.42 5.86 -8.55
CA ALA A 177 14.14 7.24 -8.19
C ALA A 177 13.38 7.32 -6.84
N GLY A 178 13.88 8.16 -5.94
CA GLY A 178 13.29 8.33 -4.62
C GLY A 178 13.46 7.15 -3.67
N ALA A 179 14.49 6.32 -3.85
CA ALA A 179 14.81 5.21 -2.94
C ALA A 179 14.91 5.63 -1.47
N GLY A 180 15.69 6.66 -1.16
CA GLY A 180 15.83 7.16 0.21
C GLY A 180 14.52 7.67 0.81
N VAL A 181 13.72 8.42 0.02
CA VAL A 181 12.40 8.90 0.44
C VAL A 181 11.44 7.73 0.68
N THR A 182 11.52 6.69 -0.16
CA THR A 182 10.72 5.46 -0.01
C THR A 182 11.09 4.70 1.25
N ALA A 183 12.38 4.54 1.54
CA ALA A 183 12.85 3.93 2.77
C ALA A 183 12.36 4.70 4.00
N ALA A 184 12.57 6.01 4.05
CA ALA A 184 12.13 6.87 5.15
C ALA A 184 10.60 6.79 5.35
N ARG A 185 9.86 6.84 4.25
CA ARG A 185 8.40 6.71 4.24
C ARG A 185 7.96 5.38 4.85
N ASN A 186 8.59 4.28 4.44
CA ASN A 186 8.22 2.95 4.92
C ASN A 186 8.64 2.74 6.38
N ILE A 187 9.80 3.26 6.81
CA ILE A 187 10.26 3.24 8.21
C ILE A 187 9.22 3.93 9.11
N ALA A 188 8.87 5.18 8.80
CA ALA A 188 7.93 5.96 9.60
C ALA A 188 6.51 5.39 9.54
N GLY A 189 6.06 5.00 8.34
CA GLY A 189 4.75 4.41 8.12
C GLY A 189 4.57 3.08 8.86
N SER A 190 5.55 2.17 8.81
CA SER A 190 5.47 0.89 9.52
C SER A 190 5.50 1.08 11.03
N PHE A 191 6.36 1.97 11.53
CA PHE A 191 6.44 2.25 12.96
C PHE A 191 5.09 2.71 13.52
N MET A 192 4.47 3.69 12.87
CA MET A 192 3.15 4.20 13.26
C MET A 192 2.05 3.15 13.10
N LEU A 193 2.10 2.34 12.04
CA LEU A 193 1.14 1.26 11.80
C LEU A 193 1.12 0.28 12.98
N PHE A 194 2.27 -0.30 13.31
CA PHE A 194 2.35 -1.33 14.35
C PHE A 194 2.22 -0.72 15.75
N GLY A 195 2.81 0.45 15.97
CA GLY A 195 2.76 1.12 17.26
C GLY A 195 1.34 1.52 17.68
N VAL A 196 0.61 2.21 16.78
CA VAL A 196 -0.77 2.62 17.07
C VAL A 196 -1.71 1.40 17.11
N ASN A 197 -1.51 0.40 16.25
CA ASN A 197 -2.28 -0.85 16.33
C ASN A 197 -2.14 -1.51 17.70
N TYR A 198 -0.90 -1.64 18.20
CA TYR A 198 -0.60 -2.19 19.51
C TYR A 198 -1.27 -1.40 20.63
N ALA A 199 -1.08 -0.07 20.65
CA ALA A 199 -1.65 0.81 21.67
C ALA A 199 -3.18 0.70 21.72
N VAL A 200 -3.86 0.80 20.57
CA VAL A 200 -5.32 0.70 20.48
C VAL A 200 -5.80 -0.69 20.90
N LYS A 201 -5.11 -1.75 20.47
CA LYS A 201 -5.47 -3.12 20.85
C LYS A 201 -5.37 -3.33 22.37
N HIS A 202 -4.31 -2.80 22.99
CA HIS A 202 -4.12 -2.90 24.44
C HIS A 202 -5.24 -2.18 25.19
N SER A 203 -5.54 -0.92 24.85
CA SER A 203 -6.61 -0.14 25.49
C SER A 203 -8.01 -0.77 25.32
N LEU A 204 -8.29 -1.40 24.17
CA LEU A 204 -9.58 -2.04 23.92
C LEU A 204 -9.73 -3.40 24.64
N THR A 205 -8.63 -4.07 24.99
CA THR A 205 -8.65 -5.37 25.66
C THR A 205 -8.74 -5.18 27.18
N ASP A 206 -8.08 -4.16 27.73
CA ASP A 206 -8.19 -3.84 29.15
C ASP A 206 -9.60 -3.35 29.52
N ALA A 207 -10.33 -2.75 28.58
CA ALA A 207 -11.71 -2.28 28.79
C ALA A 207 -12.78 -3.40 28.73
N ARG A 208 -12.45 -4.61 28.23
CA ARG A 208 -13.40 -5.73 28.10
C ARG A 208 -12.67 -7.06 28.34
N SER A 209 -13.05 -7.78 29.41
CA SER A 209 -12.51 -9.09 29.83
C SER A 209 -12.79 -10.27 28.87
N GLY A 210 -12.98 -10.02 27.57
CA GLY A 210 -13.27 -11.02 26.54
C GLY A 210 -12.16 -11.14 25.50
N LYS A 211 -12.10 -12.29 24.80
CA LYS A 211 -11.18 -12.49 23.67
C LYS A 211 -11.41 -11.43 22.59
N PRO A 212 -10.36 -10.82 22.02
CA PRO A 212 -10.51 -9.77 21.01
C PRO A 212 -11.18 -10.34 19.76
N GLY A 213 -12.45 -9.98 19.56
CA GLY A 213 -13.22 -10.33 18.37
C GLY A 213 -12.81 -9.51 17.14
N PHE A 214 -13.45 -9.79 16.00
CA PHE A 214 -13.22 -9.11 14.72
C PHE A 214 -13.27 -7.58 14.84
N VAL A 215 -14.18 -7.03 15.64
CA VAL A 215 -14.32 -5.58 15.85
C VAL A 215 -13.06 -4.97 16.46
N HIS A 216 -12.43 -5.62 17.44
CA HIS A 216 -11.18 -5.14 18.05
C HIS A 216 -10.03 -5.12 17.03
N PHE A 217 -9.93 -6.18 16.22
CA PHE A 217 -8.96 -6.26 15.14
C PHE A 217 -9.19 -5.18 14.08
N ALA A 218 -10.44 -4.98 13.64
CA ALA A 218 -10.80 -3.99 12.63
C ALA A 218 -10.51 -2.56 13.12
N LEU A 219 -10.88 -2.22 14.36
CA LEU A 219 -10.63 -0.90 14.94
C LEU A 219 -9.13 -0.61 15.11
N SER A 220 -8.38 -1.51 15.74
CA SER A 220 -6.93 -1.34 15.93
C SER A 220 -6.17 -1.28 14.60
N SER A 221 -6.55 -2.10 13.62
CA SER A 221 -5.93 -2.11 12.28
C SER A 221 -6.26 -0.86 11.47
N THR A 222 -7.50 -0.37 11.58
CA THR A 222 -7.92 0.87 10.91
C THR A 222 -7.21 2.06 11.52
N ALA A 223 -7.18 2.18 12.86
CA ALA A 223 -6.49 3.27 13.56
C ALA A 223 -5.00 3.31 13.22
N GLY A 224 -4.32 2.16 13.28
CA GLY A 224 -2.91 2.07 12.90
C GLY A 224 -2.66 2.44 11.43
N SER A 225 -3.53 1.99 10.53
CA SER A 225 -3.42 2.31 9.09
C SER A 225 -3.64 3.79 8.81
N VAL A 226 -4.61 4.43 9.47
CA VAL A 226 -4.84 5.87 9.35
C VAL A 226 -3.63 6.66 9.86
N ALA A 227 -3.11 6.32 11.04
CA ALA A 227 -1.92 6.97 11.59
C ALA A 227 -0.69 6.81 10.66
N SER A 228 -0.49 5.61 10.12
CA SER A 228 0.54 5.32 9.12
C SER A 228 0.40 6.19 7.88
N ILE A 229 -0.81 6.31 7.32
CA ILE A 229 -1.08 7.13 6.12
C ILE A 229 -0.76 8.60 6.39
N LEU A 230 -1.20 9.15 7.53
CA LEU A 230 -1.02 10.57 7.83
C LEU A 230 0.45 10.93 8.02
N VAL A 231 1.21 10.11 8.76
CA VAL A 231 2.65 10.34 8.95
C VAL A 231 3.44 10.10 7.67
N ALA A 232 3.04 9.12 6.86
CA ALA A 232 3.68 8.84 5.57
C ALA A 232 3.31 9.83 4.47
N CYS A 233 2.23 10.60 4.62
CA CYS A 233 1.65 11.39 3.52
C CYS A 233 2.64 12.43 2.93
N PRO A 234 3.36 13.22 3.73
CA PRO A 234 4.33 14.18 3.18
C PRO A 234 5.41 13.50 2.33
N LEU A 235 5.91 12.35 2.80
CA LEU A 235 6.91 11.57 2.08
C LEU A 235 6.30 10.86 0.86
N ASP A 236 5.04 10.45 0.91
CA ASP A 236 4.31 9.86 -0.22
C ASP A 236 4.13 10.88 -1.37
N VAL A 237 3.89 12.15 -1.06
CA VAL A 237 3.82 13.22 -2.08
C VAL A 237 5.17 13.41 -2.77
N VAL A 238 6.25 13.59 -1.99
CA VAL A 238 7.61 13.78 -2.53
C VAL A 238 8.05 12.55 -3.33
N LYS A 239 7.82 11.34 -2.79
CA LYS A 239 8.07 10.07 -3.48
C LYS A 239 7.33 10.00 -4.82
N THR A 240 6.03 10.31 -4.83
CA THR A 240 5.22 10.21 -6.05
C THR A 240 5.72 11.15 -7.14
N ARG A 241 6.19 12.35 -6.80
CA ARG A 241 6.77 13.30 -7.75
C ARG A 241 8.14 12.89 -8.26
N LEU A 242 8.99 12.34 -7.40
CA LEU A 242 10.28 11.77 -7.82
C LEU A 242 10.08 10.61 -8.81
N GLN A 243 9.06 9.79 -8.58
CA GLN A 243 8.81 8.56 -9.34
C GLN A 243 7.94 8.78 -10.58
N SER A 244 7.19 9.87 -10.66
CA SER A 244 6.37 10.18 -11.84
C SER A 244 7.21 10.48 -13.08
N GLY A 245 8.49 10.82 -12.94
CA GLY A 245 9.36 11.19 -14.07
C GLY A 245 9.27 12.68 -14.47
N ASN A 246 8.26 13.41 -13.99
CA ASN A 246 8.11 14.85 -14.26
C ASN A 246 9.20 15.70 -13.60
N TYR A 247 9.87 15.14 -12.59
CA TYR A 247 10.96 15.75 -11.84
C TYR A 247 12.25 14.94 -11.97
N ALA A 248 12.47 14.28 -13.11
CA ALA A 248 13.67 13.51 -13.38
C ALA A 248 14.93 14.37 -13.15
N GLY A 249 15.88 13.85 -12.36
CA GLY A 249 17.11 14.55 -11.99
C GLY A 249 16.98 15.58 -10.86
N CYS A 250 15.77 15.89 -10.38
CA CYS A 250 15.60 16.77 -9.21
C CYS A 250 15.86 16.02 -7.89
N SER A 251 16.45 16.71 -6.91
CA SER A 251 16.57 16.20 -5.55
C SER A 251 15.24 16.28 -4.80
N ALA A 252 15.06 15.44 -3.79
CA ALA A 252 13.90 15.49 -2.90
C ALA A 252 13.75 16.87 -2.24
N PHE A 253 14.87 17.49 -1.84
CA PHE A 253 14.90 18.84 -1.26
C PHE A 253 14.39 19.90 -2.22
N ARG A 254 14.72 19.80 -3.52
CA ARG A 254 14.19 20.72 -4.52
C ARG A 254 12.68 20.60 -4.65
N ILE A 255 12.15 19.38 -4.69
CA ILE A 255 10.70 19.14 -4.75
C ILE A 255 10.01 19.68 -3.49
N ILE A 256 10.58 19.47 -2.30
CA ILE A 256 10.06 20.03 -1.04
C ILE A 256 10.02 21.56 -1.11
N ALA A 257 11.10 22.20 -1.56
CA ALA A 257 11.16 23.65 -1.71
C ALA A 257 10.12 24.16 -2.73
N ASP A 258 9.96 23.48 -3.87
CA ASP A 258 8.97 23.83 -4.88
C ASP A 258 7.52 23.66 -4.36
N ILE A 259 7.22 22.59 -3.62
CA ILE A 259 5.90 22.39 -2.98
C ILE A 259 5.61 23.53 -2.00
N THR A 260 6.54 23.80 -1.09
CA THR A 260 6.36 24.83 -0.06
C THR A 260 6.18 26.22 -0.68
N ALA A 261 6.98 26.56 -1.70
CA ALA A 261 6.95 27.88 -2.33
C ALA A 261 5.74 28.09 -3.26
N LYS A 262 5.29 27.05 -3.99
CA LYS A 262 4.30 27.20 -5.07
C LYS A 262 2.91 26.69 -4.71
N GLU A 263 2.79 25.76 -3.77
CA GLU A 263 1.54 25.06 -3.47
C GLU A 263 1.12 25.17 -2.00
N GLY A 264 2.06 25.53 -1.12
CA GLY A 264 1.85 25.64 0.32
C GLY A 264 1.90 24.30 1.06
N LEU A 265 1.93 24.37 2.39
CA LEU A 265 2.14 23.21 3.26
C LEU A 265 1.01 22.16 3.18
N GLY A 266 -0.21 22.56 2.84
CA GLY A 266 -1.33 21.62 2.65
C GLY A 266 -1.10 20.63 1.50
N ALA A 267 -0.24 20.96 0.53
CA ALA A 267 0.03 20.10 -0.62
C ALA A 267 0.74 18.79 -0.24
N PHE A 268 1.45 18.73 0.89
CA PHE A 268 2.04 17.49 1.43
C PHE A 268 1.01 16.46 1.86
N PHE A 269 -0.27 16.85 2.01
CA PHE A 269 -1.35 15.95 2.37
C PHE A 269 -2.29 15.60 1.21
N LYS A 270 -1.93 15.97 -0.03
CA LYS A 270 -2.68 15.57 -1.23
C LYS A 270 -2.78 14.05 -1.34
N GLY A 271 -3.99 13.57 -1.63
CA GLY A 271 -4.29 12.14 -1.75
C GLY A 271 -4.46 11.39 -0.41
N SER A 272 -4.33 12.04 0.75
CA SER A 272 -4.60 11.41 2.05
C SER A 272 -6.07 11.03 2.22
N ILE A 273 -6.99 11.93 1.85
CA ILE A 273 -8.45 11.73 1.98
C ILE A 273 -8.93 10.42 1.34
N PRO A 274 -8.72 10.17 0.03
CA PRO A 274 -9.17 8.92 -0.58
C PRO A 274 -8.54 7.69 0.06
N LYS A 275 -7.26 7.77 0.48
CA LYS A 275 -6.59 6.67 1.17
C LYS A 275 -7.26 6.37 2.51
N VAL A 276 -7.43 7.38 3.38
CA VAL A 276 -8.03 7.26 4.71
C VAL A 276 -9.46 6.71 4.63
N LEU A 277 -10.29 7.27 3.74
CA LEU A 277 -11.68 6.82 3.55
C LEU A 277 -11.77 5.36 3.12
N SER A 278 -10.79 4.88 2.34
CA SER A 278 -10.78 3.50 1.86
C SER A 278 -10.27 2.47 2.88
N VAL A 279 -9.56 2.88 3.94
CA VAL A 279 -8.87 1.94 4.86
C VAL A 279 -9.83 0.93 5.46
N GLY A 280 -10.86 1.41 6.17
CA GLY A 280 -11.83 0.56 6.86
C GLY A 280 -12.54 -0.39 5.88
N PRO A 281 -13.20 0.14 4.82
CA PRO A 281 -13.86 -0.70 3.81
C PRO A 281 -12.92 -1.74 3.18
N LYS A 282 -11.69 -1.35 2.83
CA LYS A 282 -10.70 -2.23 2.21
C LYS A 282 -10.27 -3.36 3.14
N LEU A 283 -9.99 -3.05 4.40
CA LEU A 283 -9.60 -4.03 5.41
C LEU A 283 -10.73 -5.02 5.70
N THR A 284 -11.94 -4.52 5.92
CA THR A 284 -13.12 -5.34 6.18
C THR A 284 -13.42 -6.26 4.99
N PHE A 285 -13.41 -5.72 3.77
CA PHE A 285 -13.64 -6.50 2.56
C PHE A 285 -12.60 -7.63 2.42
N SER A 286 -11.32 -7.29 2.51
CA SER A 286 -10.21 -8.25 2.34
C SER A 286 -10.25 -9.36 3.37
N PHE A 287 -10.49 -9.01 4.65
CA PHE A 287 -10.58 -9.98 5.73
C PHE A 287 -11.79 -10.89 5.57
N THR A 288 -12.98 -10.33 5.40
CA THR A 288 -14.23 -11.11 5.29
C THR A 288 -14.17 -12.07 4.10
N LEU A 289 -13.71 -11.59 2.95
CA LEU A 289 -13.57 -12.43 1.76
C LEU A 289 -12.51 -13.53 1.96
N ALA A 290 -11.39 -13.22 2.61
CA ALA A 290 -10.38 -14.22 2.91
C ALA A 290 -10.95 -15.32 3.83
N GLN A 291 -11.62 -14.97 4.93
CA GLN A 291 -12.22 -15.95 5.83
C GLN A 291 -13.24 -16.83 5.10
N TYR A 292 -14.16 -16.21 4.35
CA TYR A 292 -15.17 -16.93 3.58
C TYR A 292 -14.54 -17.92 2.58
N LEU A 293 -13.54 -17.49 1.81
CA LEU A 293 -12.88 -18.34 0.82
C LEU A 293 -12.06 -19.47 1.46
N ILE A 294 -11.38 -19.19 2.57
CA ILE A 294 -10.62 -20.21 3.30
C ILE A 294 -11.56 -21.30 3.79
N ASP A 295 -12.67 -20.93 4.43
CA ASP A 295 -13.65 -21.88 4.95
C ASP A 295 -14.33 -22.66 3.81
N TYR A 296 -14.65 -21.99 2.70
CA TYR A 296 -15.24 -22.63 1.53
C TYR A 296 -14.29 -23.67 0.91
N ILE A 297 -13.02 -23.32 0.67
CA ILE A 297 -12.02 -24.23 0.10
C ILE A 297 -11.76 -25.40 1.05
N GLN A 298 -11.70 -25.18 2.37
CA GLN A 298 -11.54 -26.25 3.35
C GLN A 298 -12.71 -27.24 3.37
N ARG A 299 -13.92 -26.81 3.02
CA ARG A 299 -15.09 -27.69 2.92
C ARG A 299 -15.09 -28.52 1.63
N LEU A 300 -14.37 -28.09 0.60
CA LEU A 300 -14.25 -28.79 -0.68
C LEU A 300 -13.09 -29.80 -0.73
N ALA A 301 -12.13 -29.70 0.21
CA ALA A 301 -10.90 -30.49 0.26
C ALA A 301 -10.91 -31.54 1.39
#